data_AF-A0A964HIB1-F1
#
_entry.id   AF-A0A964HIB1-F1
#
_cell.length_a   1.000
_cell.length_b   1.000
_cell.length_c   1.000
_cell.angle_alpha   90.00
_cell.angle_beta   90.00
_cell.angle_gamma   90.00
#
_symmetry.space_group_name_H-M   'P 1'
#
loop_
_entity.id
_entity.type
_entity.pdbx_description
1 polymer ?
#
loop_
_entity_poly.entity_id
_entity_poly.type
_entity_poly.pdbx_seq_one_letter_code
_entity_poly.pdbx_strand_id
1 'polypeptide(L)'
;SISKAAKAVPLSYKAAWDAIDTLNNLAPEPLVIRATGGNGGGGTVLTESGRQLVAFYRALQLEQEAALARLAENLATLPETASADVSQFRQLIRRLAMKSSARNQFAGPVIAIKEGMVDCEVTLGLGPELQLTALITMESAENLGIELGTEVQALVKSSAILVTTDEAARISARNRYCGEITHLHEGPVNAEVTLALPGGRHVITAVITDESLKSLDLKVGGRACAVFKASSVFLAVAA
;
A
#
# COMPACT_ATOMS: atom_id res chain seq x y z
N SER A 1 10.69 -16.56 -10.12
CA SER A 1 11.28 -16.26 -8.79
C SER A 1 11.51 -14.78 -8.66
N ILE A 2 10.99 -14.15 -7.60
CA ILE A 2 11.14 -12.71 -7.31
C ILE A 2 12.60 -12.30 -7.24
N SER A 3 13.50 -13.16 -6.76
CA SER A 3 14.94 -12.80 -6.69
C SER A 3 15.57 -12.53 -8.06
N LYS A 4 15.16 -13.27 -9.10
CA LYS A 4 15.57 -12.99 -10.48
C LYS A 4 14.88 -11.76 -11.05
N ALA A 5 13.58 -11.60 -10.77
CA ALA A 5 12.80 -10.45 -11.26
C ALA A 5 13.31 -9.12 -10.68
N ALA A 6 13.61 -9.07 -9.37
CA ALA A 6 14.15 -7.89 -8.71
C ALA A 6 15.46 -7.40 -9.36
N LYS A 7 16.37 -8.34 -9.66
CA LYS A 7 17.64 -8.04 -10.35
C LYS A 7 17.45 -7.51 -11.78
N ALA A 8 16.37 -7.90 -12.47
CA ALA A 8 16.07 -7.44 -13.82
C ALA A 8 15.47 -6.02 -13.86
N VAL A 9 14.90 -5.53 -12.75
CA VAL A 9 14.21 -4.22 -12.66
C VAL A 9 14.96 -3.25 -11.74
N PRO A 10 16.31 -3.28 -11.73
CA PRO A 10 17.19 -2.68 -10.71
C PRO A 10 16.65 -2.52 -9.27
N LEU A 11 15.82 -3.44 -8.78
CA LEU A 11 15.24 -3.38 -7.45
C LEU A 11 15.99 -4.32 -6.50
N SER A 12 16.11 -3.91 -5.23
CA SER A 12 16.50 -4.85 -4.19
C SER A 12 15.42 -5.92 -4.03
N TYR A 13 15.81 -7.11 -3.57
CA TYR A 13 14.86 -8.20 -3.32
C TYR A 13 13.71 -7.77 -2.38
N LYS A 14 14.04 -6.96 -1.37
CA LYS A 14 13.07 -6.36 -0.44
C LYS A 14 12.13 -5.38 -1.15
N ALA A 15 12.68 -4.42 -1.90
CA ALA A 15 11.87 -3.44 -2.62
C ALA A 15 10.90 -4.08 -3.61
N ALA A 16 11.27 -5.22 -4.21
CA ALA A 16 10.38 -5.99 -5.06
C ALA A 16 9.20 -6.62 -4.29
N TRP A 17 9.45 -7.16 -3.09
CA TRP A 17 8.38 -7.66 -2.22
C TRP A 17 7.46 -6.55 -1.72
N ASP A 18 8.02 -5.43 -1.28
CA ASP A 18 7.24 -4.29 -0.81
C ASP A 18 6.31 -3.73 -1.90
N ALA A 19 6.79 -3.71 -3.15
CA ALA A 19 5.98 -3.31 -4.29
C ALA A 19 4.82 -4.29 -4.55
N ILE A 20 5.08 -5.60 -4.44
CA ILE A 20 4.05 -6.64 -4.60
C ILE A 20 3.01 -6.53 -3.48
N ASP A 21 3.45 -6.35 -2.25
CA ASP A 21 2.57 -6.22 -1.09
C ASP A 21 1.68 -4.97 -1.22
N THR A 22 2.25 -3.85 -1.67
CA THR A 22 1.49 -2.63 -1.99
C THR A 22 0.44 -2.91 -3.07
N LEU A 23 0.83 -3.58 -4.16
CA LEU A 23 -0.07 -3.91 -5.26
C LEU A 23 -1.21 -4.84 -4.80
N ASN A 24 -0.93 -5.85 -3.98
CA ASN A 24 -1.94 -6.76 -3.46
C ASN A 24 -2.92 -6.06 -2.50
N ASN A 25 -2.43 -5.15 -1.65
CA ASN A 25 -3.27 -4.39 -0.72
C ASN A 25 -4.18 -3.38 -1.43
N LEU A 26 -3.75 -2.83 -2.56
CA LEU A 26 -4.54 -1.90 -3.38
C LEU A 26 -5.51 -2.61 -4.33
N ALA A 27 -5.21 -3.85 -4.72
CA ALA A 27 -6.03 -4.58 -5.69
C ALA A 27 -7.29 -5.21 -5.06
N PRO A 28 -8.39 -5.36 -5.82
CA PRO A 28 -9.60 -6.08 -5.38
C PRO A 28 -9.34 -7.55 -5.04
N GLU A 29 -8.36 -8.18 -5.68
CA GLU A 29 -7.91 -9.54 -5.44
C GLU A 29 -6.38 -9.57 -5.45
N PRO A 30 -5.71 -10.46 -4.69
CA PRO A 30 -4.26 -10.62 -4.75
C PRO A 30 -3.78 -10.82 -6.18
N LEU A 31 -2.81 -10.04 -6.62
CA LEU A 31 -2.23 -10.08 -7.97
C LEU A 31 -1.09 -11.11 -8.06
N VAL A 32 -0.37 -11.32 -6.96
CA VAL A 32 0.75 -12.26 -6.85
C VAL A 32 0.61 -13.10 -5.59
N ILE A 33 0.79 -14.42 -5.72
CA ILE A 33 0.78 -15.37 -4.60
C ILE A 33 2.09 -16.17 -4.55
N ARG A 34 2.38 -16.72 -3.36
CA ARG A 34 3.48 -17.67 -3.15
C ARG A 34 3.04 -19.07 -3.55
N ALA A 35 3.85 -19.75 -4.34
CA ALA A 35 3.66 -21.16 -4.64
C ALA A 35 4.42 -22.01 -3.61
N THR A 36 3.71 -22.85 -2.86
CA THR A 36 4.27 -23.82 -1.92
C THR A 36 4.64 -25.12 -2.64
N GLY A 37 5.92 -25.55 -2.57
CA GLY A 37 6.34 -26.91 -2.93
C GLY A 37 7.66 -27.04 -3.70
N GLY A 38 8.61 -27.83 -3.12
CA GLY A 38 9.76 -28.44 -3.80
C GLY A 38 11.14 -28.15 -3.19
N ASN A 39 11.98 -29.20 -3.07
CA ASN A 39 13.41 -29.14 -2.66
C ASN A 39 14.18 -28.12 -3.52
N GLY A 40 14.27 -26.87 -3.04
CA GLY A 40 14.86 -25.75 -3.81
C GLY A 40 14.24 -24.36 -3.55
N GLY A 41 13.11 -24.28 -2.83
CA GLY A 41 12.55 -23.01 -2.34
C GLY A 41 11.30 -22.54 -3.09
N GLY A 42 10.33 -22.01 -2.34
CA GLY A 42 9.00 -21.63 -2.81
C GLY A 42 9.01 -20.62 -3.97
N GLY A 43 8.16 -20.88 -4.96
CA GLY A 43 7.99 -20.03 -6.13
C GLY A 43 7.04 -18.86 -5.89
N THR A 44 6.90 -18.00 -6.89
CA THR A 44 5.93 -16.90 -6.91
C THR A 44 5.25 -16.89 -8.26
N VAL A 45 3.92 -16.78 -8.25
CA VAL A 45 3.09 -16.96 -9.43
C VAL A 45 2.05 -15.84 -9.46
N LEU A 46 1.82 -15.29 -10.66
CA LEU A 46 0.73 -14.34 -10.89
C LEU A 46 -0.61 -15.06 -10.76
N THR A 47 -1.55 -14.42 -10.08
CA THR A 47 -2.96 -14.84 -10.11
C THR A 47 -3.57 -14.54 -11.48
N GLU A 48 -4.81 -14.99 -11.70
CA GLU A 48 -5.52 -14.65 -12.93
C GLU A 48 -5.77 -13.14 -13.04
N SER A 49 -6.22 -12.50 -11.96
CA SER A 49 -6.32 -11.05 -11.85
C SER A 49 -4.98 -10.35 -12.14
N GLY A 50 -3.88 -10.88 -11.60
CA GLY A 50 -2.53 -10.40 -11.90
C GLY A 50 -2.16 -10.49 -13.39
N ARG A 51 -2.54 -11.57 -14.09
CA ARG A 51 -2.31 -11.72 -15.54
C ARG A 51 -3.14 -10.74 -16.36
N GLN A 52 -4.41 -10.55 -16.00
CA GLN A 52 -5.31 -9.61 -16.68
C GLN A 52 -4.81 -8.17 -16.55
N LEU A 53 -4.36 -7.76 -15.36
CA LEU A 53 -3.80 -6.43 -15.13
C LEU A 53 -2.55 -6.18 -15.99
N VAL A 54 -1.65 -7.17 -16.08
CA VAL A 54 -0.45 -7.06 -16.94
C VAL A 54 -0.82 -6.94 -18.42
N ALA A 55 -1.81 -7.71 -18.89
CA ALA A 55 -2.28 -7.63 -20.26
C ALA A 55 -2.89 -6.25 -20.57
N PHE A 56 -3.75 -5.75 -19.68
CA PHE A 56 -4.34 -4.41 -19.78
C PHE A 56 -3.28 -3.32 -19.80
N TYR A 57 -2.31 -3.36 -18.87
CA TYR A 57 -1.24 -2.37 -18.81
C TYR A 57 -0.38 -2.36 -20.09
N ARG A 58 -0.07 -3.53 -20.66
CA ARG A 58 0.66 -3.61 -21.94
C ARG A 58 -0.14 -3.03 -23.10
N ALA A 59 -1.45 -3.27 -23.16
CA ALA A 59 -2.31 -2.67 -24.16
C ALA A 59 -2.34 -1.14 -24.04
N LEU A 60 -2.44 -0.62 -22.81
CA LEU A 60 -2.40 0.82 -22.55
C LEU A 60 -1.05 1.44 -22.92
N GLN A 61 0.07 0.77 -22.65
CA GLN A 61 1.40 1.25 -23.05
C GLN A 61 1.53 1.40 -24.56
N LEU A 62 1.04 0.43 -25.33
CA LEU A 62 1.04 0.50 -26.79
C LEU A 62 0.24 1.71 -27.29
N GLU A 63 -0.90 2.00 -26.67
CA GLU A 63 -1.72 3.16 -27.03
C GLU A 63 -1.05 4.49 -26.64
N GLN A 64 -0.42 4.55 -25.46
CA GLN A 64 0.34 5.72 -24.99
C GLN A 64 1.55 6.01 -25.90
N GLU A 65 2.31 4.98 -26.27
CA GLU A 65 3.44 5.13 -27.20
C GLU A 65 2.98 5.67 -28.56
N ALA A 66 1.87 5.13 -29.08
CA ALA A 66 1.29 5.63 -30.33
C ALA A 66 0.77 7.08 -30.20
N ALA A 67 0.18 7.44 -29.07
CA ALA A 67 -0.30 8.80 -28.81
C ALA A 67 0.88 9.79 -28.66
N LEU A 68 1.93 9.41 -27.94
CA LEU A 68 3.15 10.21 -27.79
C LEU A 68 3.88 10.39 -29.12
N ALA A 69 3.93 9.36 -29.97
CA ALA A 69 4.50 9.46 -31.31
C ALA A 69 3.75 10.51 -32.16
N ARG A 70 2.41 10.48 -32.15
CA ARG A 70 1.58 11.51 -32.84
C ARG A 70 1.79 12.91 -32.27
N LEU A 71 1.88 13.04 -30.95
CA LEU A 71 2.15 14.32 -30.30
C LEU A 71 3.54 14.85 -30.64
N ALA A 72 4.55 13.97 -30.67
CA ALA A 72 5.93 14.33 -31.02
C ALA A 72 6.05 14.80 -32.49
N GLU A 73 5.37 14.13 -33.43
CA GLU A 73 5.29 14.58 -34.83
C GLU A 73 4.62 15.96 -34.95
N ASN A 74 3.53 16.19 -34.21
CA ASN A 74 2.86 17.49 -34.19
C ASN A 74 3.72 18.58 -33.51
N LEU A 75 4.44 18.26 -32.44
CA LEU A 75 5.33 19.18 -31.73
C LEU A 75 6.61 19.52 -32.51
N ALA A 76 7.07 18.64 -33.41
CA ALA A 76 8.19 18.92 -34.30
C ALA A 76 7.91 20.04 -35.32
N THR A 77 6.65 20.47 -35.45
CA THR A 77 6.23 21.59 -36.31
C THR A 77 6.14 22.94 -35.57
N LEU A 78 6.38 22.96 -34.25
CA LEU A 78 6.33 24.18 -33.43
C LEU A 78 7.74 24.79 -33.24
N PRO A 79 7.87 26.14 -33.11
CA PRO A 79 9.16 26.79 -32.86
C PRO A 79 9.82 26.37 -31.53
N GLU A 80 11.16 26.38 -31.48
CA GLU A 80 12.00 25.93 -30.34
C GLU A 80 11.68 26.58 -28.98
N THR A 81 10.94 27.70 -28.96
CA THR A 81 10.53 28.44 -27.76
C THR A 81 9.52 27.67 -26.88
N ALA A 82 8.87 26.62 -27.38
CA ALA A 82 7.91 25.80 -26.63
C ALA A 82 8.57 24.72 -25.73
N SER A 83 9.88 24.46 -25.89
CA SER A 83 10.60 23.41 -25.15
C SER A 83 10.73 23.67 -23.64
N ALA A 84 10.77 24.95 -23.23
CA ALA A 84 10.81 25.34 -21.82
C ALA A 84 9.47 25.07 -21.10
N ASP A 85 8.35 25.26 -21.80
CA ASP A 85 6.98 25.13 -21.27
C ASP A 85 6.61 23.67 -20.97
N VAL A 86 7.00 22.75 -21.86
CA VAL A 86 6.77 21.30 -21.70
C VAL A 86 7.52 20.75 -20.48
N SER A 87 8.71 21.27 -20.18
CA SER A 87 9.51 20.81 -19.04
C SER A 87 8.90 21.24 -17.69
N GLN A 88 8.38 22.46 -17.60
CA GLN A 88 7.68 22.97 -16.41
C GLN A 88 6.35 22.25 -16.21
N PHE A 89 5.57 22.08 -17.27
CA PHE A 89 4.32 21.34 -17.24
C PHE A 89 4.53 19.87 -16.82
N ARG A 90 5.59 19.22 -17.31
CA ARG A 90 5.96 17.86 -16.91
C ARG A 90 6.40 17.77 -15.45
N GLN A 91 7.09 18.78 -14.93
CA GLN A 91 7.42 18.85 -13.51
C GLN A 91 6.18 19.06 -12.65
N LEU A 92 5.21 19.87 -13.09
CA LEU A 92 3.94 20.05 -12.42
C LEU A 92 3.15 18.73 -12.39
N ILE A 93 3.01 18.03 -13.53
CA ILE A 93 2.37 16.70 -13.56
C ILE A 93 3.07 15.71 -12.63
N ARG A 94 4.41 15.72 -12.57
CA ARG A 94 5.16 14.85 -11.64
C ARG A 94 4.97 15.23 -10.17
N ARG A 95 4.76 16.51 -9.86
CA ARG A 95 4.44 16.98 -8.50
C ARG A 95 3.01 16.64 -8.13
N LEU A 96 2.09 16.63 -9.11
CA LEU A 96 0.71 16.21 -8.96
C LEU A 96 0.57 14.69 -8.86
N ALA A 97 1.48 13.92 -9.47
CA ALA A 97 1.57 12.48 -9.35
C ALA A 97 2.09 12.08 -7.95
N MET A 98 1.16 11.80 -7.04
CA MET A 98 1.45 11.49 -5.65
C MET A 98 2.26 10.20 -5.48
N LYS A 99 3.34 10.27 -4.70
CA LYS A 99 4.07 9.13 -4.15
C LYS A 99 4.17 9.32 -2.65
N SER A 100 3.74 8.31 -1.87
CA SER A 100 3.81 8.36 -0.42
C SER A 100 4.98 7.55 0.12
N SER A 101 5.53 8.00 1.25
CA SER A 101 6.50 7.22 2.04
C SER A 101 5.82 6.20 2.96
N ALA A 102 4.50 6.25 3.10
CA ALA A 102 3.75 5.27 3.87
C ALA A 102 3.76 3.92 3.15
N ARG A 103 4.28 2.90 3.84
CA ARG A 103 4.41 1.52 3.34
C ARG A 103 3.08 0.78 3.36
N ASN A 104 2.24 1.10 4.34
CA ASN A 104 0.93 0.49 4.48
C ASN A 104 -0.06 1.37 3.73
N GLN A 105 -0.49 0.90 2.56
CA GLN A 105 -1.51 1.54 1.74
C GLN A 105 -2.61 0.52 1.51
N PHE A 106 -3.84 0.87 1.86
CA PHE A 106 -5.03 0.06 1.71
C PHE A 106 -6.03 0.80 0.85
N ALA A 107 -6.79 0.09 0.03
CA ALA A 107 -7.89 0.67 -0.73
C ALA A 107 -9.19 -0.06 -0.39
N GLY A 108 -10.27 0.70 -0.32
CA GLY A 108 -11.60 0.15 -0.20
C GLY A 108 -12.68 1.21 -0.03
N PRO A 109 -13.95 0.82 -0.15
CA PRO A 109 -15.07 1.72 -0.02
C PRO A 109 -15.26 2.15 1.44
N VAL A 110 -15.74 3.37 1.63
CA VAL A 110 -16.24 3.83 2.91
C VAL A 110 -17.55 3.13 3.25
N ILE A 111 -17.58 2.41 4.37
CA ILE A 111 -18.74 1.63 4.81
C ILE A 111 -19.49 2.29 5.98
N ALA A 112 -18.84 3.20 6.71
CA ALA A 112 -19.47 3.97 7.76
C ALA A 112 -18.75 5.32 7.95
N ILE A 113 -19.53 6.36 8.26
CA ILE A 113 -19.03 7.67 8.67
C ILE A 113 -19.76 8.03 9.96
N LYS A 114 -18.99 8.36 11.00
CA LYS A 114 -19.52 8.91 12.24
C LYS A 114 -19.05 10.34 12.39
N GLU A 115 -19.95 11.26 12.14
CA GLU A 115 -19.69 12.69 12.21
C GLU A 115 -19.60 13.17 13.66
N GLY A 116 -18.69 14.10 13.89
CA GLY A 116 -18.56 14.88 15.11
C GLY A 116 -18.54 16.37 14.77
N MET A 117 -18.37 17.22 15.79
CA MET A 117 -18.39 18.68 15.58
C MET A 117 -17.14 19.23 14.85
N VAL A 118 -16.02 18.51 14.93
CA VAL A 118 -14.72 18.94 14.38
C VAL A 118 -14.10 17.83 13.55
N ASP A 119 -14.20 16.59 14.06
CA ASP A 119 -13.65 15.40 13.43
C ASP A 119 -14.77 14.43 13.05
N CYS A 120 -14.53 13.61 12.03
CA CYS A 120 -15.32 12.43 11.73
C CYS A 120 -14.47 11.15 11.77
N GLU A 121 -15.10 10.08 12.22
CA GLU A 121 -14.54 8.74 12.18
C GLU A 121 -15.05 8.04 10.92
N VAL A 122 -14.13 7.77 9.98
CA VAL A 122 -14.42 7.12 8.70
C VAL A 122 -13.95 5.68 8.76
N THR A 123 -14.83 4.74 8.42
CA THR A 123 -14.50 3.31 8.39
C THR A 123 -14.53 2.78 6.96
N LEU A 124 -13.43 2.16 6.56
CA LEU A 124 -13.20 1.55 5.26
C LEU A 124 -13.41 0.04 5.34
N GLY A 125 -14.04 -0.54 4.33
CA GLY A 125 -14.12 -1.99 4.16
C GLY A 125 -12.92 -2.53 3.39
N LEU A 126 -12.08 -3.34 4.03
CA LEU A 126 -10.93 -4.01 3.38
C LEU A 126 -11.23 -5.46 3.01
N GLY A 127 -12.32 -6.03 3.52
CA GLY A 127 -12.79 -7.39 3.27
C GLY A 127 -14.04 -7.71 4.11
N PRO A 128 -14.55 -8.95 4.08
CA PRO A 128 -15.80 -9.32 4.76
C PRO A 128 -15.80 -9.04 6.27
N GLU A 129 -14.65 -9.23 6.93
CA GLU A 129 -14.48 -9.03 8.37
C GLU A 129 -13.35 -8.04 8.70
N LEU A 130 -12.71 -7.47 7.68
CA LEU A 130 -11.58 -6.56 7.86
C LEU A 130 -12.01 -5.14 7.56
N GLN A 131 -11.99 -4.29 8.59
CA GLN A 131 -12.36 -2.88 8.51
C GLN A 131 -11.23 -2.02 9.03
N LEU A 132 -11.05 -0.83 8.45
CA LEU A 132 -10.04 0.13 8.87
C LEU A 132 -10.67 1.46 9.23
N THR A 133 -10.36 1.95 10.43
CA THR A 133 -10.91 3.20 10.96
C THR A 133 -9.88 4.33 10.86
N ALA A 134 -10.26 5.43 10.25
CA ALA A 134 -9.52 6.70 10.19
C ALA A 134 -10.27 7.78 10.98
N LEU A 135 -9.53 8.69 11.60
CA LEU A 135 -10.10 9.89 12.24
C LEU A 135 -9.50 11.11 11.52
N ILE A 136 -10.35 11.87 10.83
CA ILE A 136 -9.97 13.06 10.07
C ILE A 136 -10.88 14.23 10.43
N THR A 137 -10.49 15.46 10.08
CA THR A 137 -11.37 16.62 10.27
C THR A 137 -12.55 16.58 9.32
N MET A 138 -13.69 17.16 9.73
CA MET A 138 -14.86 17.33 8.85
C MET A 138 -14.48 18.06 7.56
N GLU A 139 -13.69 19.13 7.67
CA GLU A 139 -13.17 19.88 6.51
C GLU A 139 -12.37 18.99 5.56
N SER A 140 -11.57 18.05 6.08
CA SER A 140 -10.83 17.10 5.24
C SER A 140 -11.78 16.13 4.53
N ALA A 141 -12.82 15.65 5.21
CA ALA A 141 -13.81 14.75 4.62
C ALA A 141 -14.59 15.44 3.50
N GLU A 142 -15.00 16.69 3.70
CA GLU A 142 -15.67 17.53 2.71
C GLU A 142 -14.77 17.81 1.51
N ASN A 143 -13.53 18.25 1.75
CA ASN A 143 -12.56 18.54 0.68
C ASN A 143 -12.21 17.32 -0.16
N LEU A 144 -12.25 16.12 0.44
CA LEU A 144 -11.99 14.86 -0.25
C LEU A 144 -13.26 14.24 -0.87
N GLY A 145 -14.44 14.84 -0.67
CA GLY A 145 -15.72 14.30 -1.18
C GLY A 145 -16.04 12.91 -0.61
N ILE A 146 -15.75 12.69 0.68
CA ILE A 146 -15.94 11.39 1.31
C ILE A 146 -17.41 11.20 1.68
N GLU A 147 -18.05 10.24 1.04
CA GLU A 147 -19.41 9.79 1.29
C GLU A 147 -19.43 8.26 1.47
N LEU A 148 -20.57 7.71 1.89
CA LEU A 148 -20.74 6.26 1.92
C LEU A 148 -20.57 5.67 0.51
N GLY A 149 -19.69 4.67 0.40
CA GLY A 149 -19.35 4.01 -0.86
C GLY A 149 -18.21 4.67 -1.64
N THR A 150 -17.72 5.85 -1.23
CA THR A 150 -16.55 6.46 -1.88
C THR A 150 -15.34 5.53 -1.76
N GLU A 151 -14.68 5.24 -2.89
CA GLU A 151 -13.43 4.49 -2.92
C GLU A 151 -12.28 5.39 -2.44
N VAL A 152 -11.66 4.99 -1.34
CA VAL A 152 -10.61 5.78 -0.70
C VAL A 152 -9.36 4.93 -0.45
N GLN A 153 -8.21 5.57 -0.45
CA GLN A 153 -6.94 4.98 -0.05
C GLN A 153 -6.57 5.43 1.37
N ALA A 154 -6.33 4.47 2.25
CA ALA A 154 -5.82 4.71 3.60
C ALA A 154 -4.31 4.45 3.65
N LEU A 155 -3.55 5.43 4.15
CA LEU A 155 -2.11 5.38 4.28
C LEU A 155 -1.70 5.43 5.75
N VAL A 156 -0.85 4.48 6.17
CA VAL A 156 -0.33 4.41 7.53
C VAL A 156 1.19 4.22 7.50
N LYS A 157 1.90 5.12 8.16
CA LYS A 157 3.36 5.02 8.27
C LYS A 157 3.74 3.85 9.17
N SER A 158 4.70 3.02 8.76
CA SER A 158 5.13 1.83 9.52
C SER A 158 5.58 2.13 10.95
N SER A 159 6.15 3.30 11.20
CA SER A 159 6.59 3.74 12.54
C SER A 159 5.43 4.17 13.46
N ALA A 160 4.21 4.32 12.93
CA ALA A 160 3.02 4.59 13.73
C ALA A 160 2.30 3.31 14.17
N ILE A 161 2.75 2.14 13.68
CA ILE A 161 2.18 0.83 13.99
C ILE A 161 2.97 0.20 15.11
N LEU A 162 2.27 -0.10 16.21
CA LEU A 162 2.79 -0.86 17.33
C LEU A 162 2.53 -2.35 17.09
N VAL A 163 3.41 -3.19 17.60
CA VAL A 163 3.27 -4.66 17.57
C VAL A 163 3.11 -5.16 19.00
N THR A 164 2.14 -6.06 19.21
CA THR A 164 1.93 -6.72 20.50
C THR A 164 1.64 -8.20 20.30
N THR A 165 2.05 -9.03 21.26
CA THR A 165 1.69 -10.46 21.32
C THR A 165 0.43 -10.71 22.16
N ASP A 166 -0.05 -9.70 22.88
CA ASP A 166 -1.30 -9.79 23.65
C ASP A 166 -2.51 -9.41 22.78
N GLU A 167 -3.23 -10.43 22.33
CA GLU A 167 -4.45 -10.27 21.54
C GLU A 167 -5.59 -9.60 22.34
N ALA A 168 -5.62 -9.78 23.66
CA ALA A 168 -6.72 -9.35 24.54
C ALA A 168 -6.45 -8.00 25.24
N ALA A 169 -5.29 -7.37 25.02
CA ALA A 169 -4.92 -6.11 25.64
C ALA A 169 -5.99 -5.02 25.39
N ARG A 170 -6.51 -4.45 26.48
CA ARG A 170 -7.42 -3.29 26.41
C ARG A 170 -6.62 -2.05 26.07
N ILE A 171 -6.83 -1.51 24.87
CA ILE A 171 -6.11 -0.35 24.37
C ILE A 171 -7.06 0.66 23.73
N SER A 172 -6.63 1.91 23.65
CA SER A 172 -7.41 3.00 23.06
C SER A 172 -7.17 3.17 21.55
N ALA A 173 -6.48 2.22 20.90
CA ALA A 173 -6.30 2.21 19.46
C ALA A 173 -7.50 1.50 18.80
N ARG A 174 -8.04 2.10 17.74
CA ARG A 174 -9.21 1.57 17.03
C ARG A 174 -8.84 0.46 16.05
N ASN A 175 -7.65 0.56 15.44
CA ASN A 175 -7.16 -0.41 14.49
C ASN A 175 -6.33 -1.46 15.23
N ARG A 176 -6.78 -2.71 15.20
CA ARG A 176 -6.07 -3.88 15.73
C ARG A 176 -6.27 -5.03 14.76
N TYR A 177 -5.17 -5.58 14.26
CA TYR A 177 -5.19 -6.71 13.35
C TYR A 177 -4.19 -7.76 13.78
N CYS A 178 -4.70 -8.95 14.13
CA CYS A 178 -3.88 -10.07 14.57
C CYS A 178 -3.65 -11.03 13.41
N GLY A 179 -2.40 -11.44 13.23
CA GLY A 179 -1.96 -12.17 12.07
C GLY A 179 -0.67 -12.94 12.30
N GLU A 180 -0.20 -13.61 11.25
CA GLU A 180 1.06 -14.34 11.28
C GLU A 180 2.20 -13.47 10.77
N ILE A 181 3.34 -13.51 11.46
CA ILE A 181 4.56 -12.82 11.04
C ILE A 181 5.14 -13.58 9.85
N THR A 182 5.11 -12.95 8.68
CA THR A 182 5.63 -13.56 7.44
C THR A 182 7.08 -13.18 7.18
N HIS A 183 7.50 -11.98 7.58
CA HIS A 183 8.87 -11.49 7.40
C HIS A 183 9.31 -10.66 8.58
N LEU A 184 10.60 -10.74 8.82
CA LEU A 184 11.28 -10.01 9.86
C LEU A 184 12.63 -9.59 9.29
N HIS A 185 12.91 -8.28 9.31
CA HIS A 185 14.13 -7.71 8.80
C HIS A 185 14.79 -6.88 9.89
N GLU A 186 15.77 -7.49 10.56
CA GLU A 186 16.54 -6.84 11.61
C GLU A 186 17.52 -5.83 11.04
N GLY A 187 17.69 -4.73 11.76
CA GLY A 187 18.68 -3.71 11.51
C GLY A 187 19.37 -3.34 12.81
N PRO A 188 20.43 -2.52 12.77
CA PRO A 188 21.25 -2.22 13.95
C PRO A 188 20.52 -1.42 15.04
N VAL A 189 19.38 -0.81 14.72
CA VAL A 189 18.60 0.05 15.63
C VAL A 189 17.12 -0.33 15.60
N ASN A 190 16.59 -0.53 14.40
CA ASN A 190 15.20 -0.88 14.17
C ASN A 190 15.09 -2.20 13.42
N ALA A 191 13.97 -2.87 13.63
CA ALA A 191 13.55 -4.01 12.86
C ALA A 191 12.22 -3.73 12.17
N GLU A 192 12.07 -4.25 10.96
CA GLU A 192 10.81 -4.27 10.25
C GLU A 192 10.13 -5.62 10.42
N VAL A 193 8.85 -5.59 10.78
CA VAL A 193 8.03 -6.77 11.01
C VAL A 193 6.83 -6.72 10.07
N THR A 194 6.67 -7.73 9.23
CA THR A 194 5.55 -7.85 8.28
C THR A 194 4.60 -8.95 8.73
N LEU A 195 3.33 -8.58 8.93
CA LEU A 195 2.25 -9.46 9.36
C LEU A 195 1.26 -9.69 8.22
N ALA A 196 0.91 -10.95 7.96
CA ALA A 196 -0.24 -11.29 7.12
C ALA A 196 -1.53 -11.21 7.92
N LEU A 197 -2.48 -10.42 7.43
CA LEU A 197 -3.76 -10.22 8.10
C LEU A 197 -4.71 -11.40 7.83
N PRO A 198 -5.77 -11.55 8.65
CA PRO A 198 -6.80 -12.57 8.42
C PRO A 198 -7.35 -12.50 7.00
N GLY A 199 -7.54 -13.67 6.37
CA GLY A 199 -7.95 -13.79 4.97
C GLY A 199 -6.79 -13.73 3.96
N GLY A 200 -5.55 -13.48 4.40
CA GLY A 200 -4.33 -13.61 3.59
C GLY A 200 -4.18 -12.62 2.43
N ARG A 201 -5.18 -11.76 2.20
CA ARG A 201 -5.18 -10.74 1.13
C ARG A 201 -4.29 -9.55 1.48
N HIS A 202 -4.34 -9.11 2.73
CA HIS A 202 -3.69 -7.88 3.18
C HIS A 202 -2.48 -8.18 4.06
N VAL A 203 -1.45 -7.35 3.94
CA VAL A 203 -0.26 -7.39 4.79
C VAL A 203 0.01 -6.02 5.41
N ILE A 204 0.48 -6.02 6.66
CA ILE A 204 0.93 -4.83 7.38
C ILE A 204 2.42 -4.94 7.68
N THR A 205 3.16 -3.87 7.44
CA THR A 205 4.56 -3.73 7.85
C THR A 205 4.71 -2.64 8.90
N ALA A 206 5.20 -3.04 10.08
CA ALA A 206 5.54 -2.18 11.20
C ALA A 206 7.07 -2.01 11.29
N VAL A 207 7.51 -0.87 11.82
CA VAL A 207 8.91 -0.62 12.20
C VAL A 207 8.95 -0.48 13.72
N ILE A 208 9.68 -1.37 14.38
CA ILE A 208 9.87 -1.38 15.84
C ILE A 208 11.37 -1.32 16.17
N THR A 209 11.72 -1.08 17.44
CA THR A 209 13.12 -1.17 17.86
C THR A 209 13.58 -2.63 17.90
N ASP A 210 14.87 -2.86 17.64
CA ASP A 210 15.48 -4.20 17.77
C ASP A 210 15.29 -4.77 19.19
N GLU A 211 15.35 -3.92 20.21
CA GLU A 211 15.06 -4.31 21.60
C GLU A 211 13.62 -4.80 21.80
N SER A 212 12.65 -4.13 21.16
CA SER A 212 11.23 -4.56 21.21
C SER A 212 11.03 -5.90 20.52
N LEU A 213 11.76 -6.14 19.43
CA LEU A 213 11.71 -7.41 18.70
C LEU A 213 12.15 -8.58 19.58
N LYS A 214 13.27 -8.38 20.29
CA LYS A 214 13.84 -9.37 21.22
C LYS A 214 12.99 -9.57 22.46
N SER A 215 12.47 -8.48 23.05
CA SER A 215 11.66 -8.57 24.28
C SER A 215 10.30 -9.23 24.05
N LEU A 216 9.72 -9.05 22.86
CA LEU A 216 8.46 -9.69 22.44
C LEU A 216 8.66 -11.10 21.86
N ASP A 217 9.90 -11.59 21.76
CA ASP A 217 10.28 -12.87 21.13
C ASP A 217 9.64 -13.10 19.75
N LEU A 218 9.58 -12.05 18.92
CA LEU A 218 8.94 -12.12 17.62
C LEU A 218 9.75 -12.98 16.65
N LYS A 219 9.09 -13.96 16.02
CA LYS A 219 9.70 -14.88 15.06
C LYS A 219 8.81 -15.05 13.84
N VAL A 220 9.41 -15.31 12.68
CA VAL A 220 8.66 -15.69 11.48
C VAL A 220 7.85 -16.96 11.76
N GLY A 221 6.58 -16.96 11.39
CA GLY A 221 5.59 -18.00 11.73
C GLY A 221 4.90 -17.78 13.07
N GLY A 222 5.37 -16.84 13.90
CA GLY A 222 4.72 -16.46 15.14
C GLY A 222 3.46 -15.63 14.91
N ARG A 223 2.56 -15.58 15.91
CA ARG A 223 1.39 -14.70 15.91
C ARG A 223 1.70 -13.39 16.62
N ALA A 224 1.23 -12.29 16.05
CA ALA A 224 1.27 -10.98 16.67
C ALA A 224 0.13 -10.09 16.13
N CYS A 225 -0.15 -9.00 16.83
CA CYS A 225 -1.14 -8.01 16.43
C CYS A 225 -0.49 -6.67 16.11
N ALA A 226 -0.80 -6.13 14.94
CA ALA A 226 -0.53 -4.75 14.56
C ALA A 226 -1.61 -3.83 15.13
N VAL A 227 -1.18 -2.73 15.74
CA VAL A 227 -2.05 -1.82 16.48
C VAL A 227 -1.69 -0.38 16.15
N PHE A 228 -2.67 0.44 15.78
CA PHE A 228 -2.46 1.87 15.55
C PHE A 228 -3.71 2.72 15.75
N LYS A 229 -3.49 4.01 16.02
CA LYS A 229 -4.57 4.98 16.24
C LYS A 229 -5.26 5.33 14.92
N ALA A 230 -6.56 5.58 14.97
CA ALA A 230 -7.32 6.08 13.82
C ALA A 230 -6.78 7.42 13.31
N SER A 231 -6.26 8.26 14.20
CA SER A 231 -5.61 9.54 13.88
C SER A 231 -4.22 9.40 13.25
N SER A 232 -3.69 8.17 13.13
CA SER A 232 -2.43 7.90 12.42
C SER A 232 -2.66 7.46 10.96
N VAL A 233 -3.93 7.43 10.53
CA VAL A 233 -4.35 7.09 9.17
C VAL A 233 -4.57 8.37 8.39
N PHE A 234 -3.95 8.46 7.23
CA PHE A 234 -4.25 9.49 6.23
C PHE A 234 -5.16 8.90 5.17
N LEU A 235 -6.16 9.66 4.74
CA LEU A 235 -7.00 9.29 3.60
C LEU A 235 -6.59 10.08 2.37
N ALA A 236 -6.65 9.42 1.22
CA ALA A 236 -6.47 10.02 -0.08
C ALA A 236 -7.53 9.47 -1.03
N VAL A 237 -7.98 10.30 -1.97
CA VAL A 237 -8.92 9.92 -3.03
C VAL A 237 -8.23 10.17 -4.36
N ALA A 238 -8.43 9.27 -5.32
CA ALA A 238 -7.94 9.51 -6.68
C ALA A 238 -8.76 10.63 -7.32
N ALA A 239 -8.09 11.66 -7.81
CA ALA A 239 -8.70 12.75 -8.57
C ALA A 239 -9.04 12.33 -10.01
#